data_AF-A0A8S2RDH9-F1
#
_entry.id   AF-A0A8S2RDH9-F1
#
_cell.length_a   1.000
_cell.length_b   1.000
_cell.length_c   1.000
_cell.angle_alpha   90.00
_cell.angle_beta   90.00
_cell.angle_gamma   90.00
#
_symmetry.space_group_name_H-M   'P 1'
#
loop_
_entity.id
_entity.type
_entity.pdbx_description
1 polymer ?
#
loop_
_entity_poly.entity_id
_entity_poly.type
_entity_poly.pdbx_seq_one_letter_code
_entity_poly.pdbx_strand_id
1 'polypeptide(L)'
;TYDAPELGYIKETSPEQYVPDVYFKGKDSYNNEIMKIGCPLPLDYLILDVPTGFPTANNQMKSTFNDTCSIIKTPFCIENRTRTDELQDMDTLALYLQ
;
A
#
# COMPACT_ATOMS: atom_id res chain seq x y z
N THR A 1 17.24 1.89 13.77
CA THR A 1 16.05 1.16 13.29
C THR A 1 16.25 0.70 11.84
N TYR A 2 17.41 0.11 11.53
CA TYR A 2 17.68 -0.47 10.21
C TYR A 2 17.48 -2.00 10.19
N ASP A 3 17.40 -2.65 11.36
CA ASP A 3 17.64 -4.09 11.46
C ASP A 3 16.38 -4.94 11.74
N ALA A 4 15.20 -4.34 11.95
CA ALA A 4 13.94 -5.04 12.24
C ALA A 4 12.70 -4.26 11.75
N PRO A 5 12.38 -4.29 10.43
CA PRO A 5 11.23 -3.58 9.86
C PRO A 5 9.86 -4.10 10.33
N GLU A 6 9.79 -5.33 10.85
CA GLU A 6 8.59 -5.97 11.37
C GLU A 6 8.15 -5.48 12.76
N LEU A 7 8.98 -4.66 13.41
CA LEU A 7 8.76 -4.18 14.77
C LEU A 7 8.55 -2.66 14.82
N GLY A 8 7.48 -2.24 15.48
CA GLY A 8 7.23 -0.86 15.88
C GLY A 8 7.83 -0.55 17.25
N TYR A 9 8.56 0.55 17.35
CA TYR A 9 9.08 1.07 18.61
C TYR A 9 8.18 2.18 19.14
N ILE A 10 7.80 2.07 20.41
CA ILE A 10 6.99 3.07 21.09
C ILE A 10 7.91 4.22 21.49
N LYS A 11 7.46 5.44 21.19
CA LYS A 11 8.19 6.66 21.56
C LYS A 11 8.14 6.85 23.07
N GLU A 12 9.19 7.46 23.62
CA GLU A 12 9.16 7.92 25.00
C GLU A 12 8.23 9.14 25.13
N THR A 13 7.72 9.36 26.34
CA THR A 13 6.96 10.58 26.66
C THR A 13 7.84 11.81 26.47
N SER A 14 7.34 12.80 25.75
CA SER A 14 7.98 14.11 25.58
C SER A 14 7.09 15.23 26.15
N PRO A 15 7.61 16.48 26.28
CA PRO A 15 6.79 17.62 26.65
C PRO A 15 5.63 17.90 25.69
N GLU A 16 5.77 17.55 24.41
CA GLU A 16 4.72 17.72 23.39
C GLU A 16 3.70 16.57 23.38
N GLN A 17 4.10 15.38 23.83
CA GLN A 17 3.26 14.18 23.74
C GLN A 17 3.52 13.20 24.89
N TYR A 18 2.46 12.97 25.68
CA TYR A 18 2.42 11.87 26.64
C TYR A 18 2.18 10.53 25.94
N VAL A 19 2.99 9.52 26.27
CA VAL A 19 2.87 8.16 25.76
C VAL A 19 2.59 7.20 26.92
N PRO A 20 1.41 6.55 26.96
CA PRO A 20 1.07 5.60 28.02
C PRO A 20 1.73 4.24 27.80
N ASP A 21 1.62 3.37 28.81
CA ASP A 21 1.96 1.95 28.65
C ASP A 21 1.05 1.31 27.59
N VAL A 22 1.68 0.61 26.65
CA VAL A 22 0.98 -0.08 25.57
C VAL A 22 1.17 -1.57 25.73
N TYR A 23 0.06 -2.31 25.56
CA TYR A 23 0.02 -3.75 25.65
C TYR A 23 -0.66 -4.33 24.41
N PHE A 24 -0.33 -5.55 24.04
CA PHE A 24 -1.00 -6.30 22.98
C PHE A 24 -1.31 -7.74 23.41
N LYS A 25 -2.31 -8.34 22.77
CA LYS A 25 -2.69 -9.74 23.00
C LYS A 25 -1.92 -10.64 22.04
N GLY A 26 -0.95 -11.39 22.56
CA GLY A 26 -0.25 -12.43 21.83
C GLY A 26 -0.91 -13.80 22.01
N LYS A 27 -0.47 -14.77 21.19
CA LYS A 27 -0.78 -16.19 21.38
C LYS A 27 0.47 -16.94 21.82
N ASP A 28 0.33 -17.87 22.75
CA ASP A 28 1.39 -18.79 23.15
C ASP A 28 1.45 -20.03 22.23
N SER A 29 2.37 -20.96 22.51
CA SER A 29 2.51 -22.23 21.77
C SER A 29 1.28 -23.14 21.86
N TYR A 30 0.37 -22.89 22.80
CA TYR A 30 -0.86 -23.62 23.03
C TYR A 30 -2.10 -22.82 22.55
N ASN A 31 -1.89 -21.72 21.83
CA ASN A 31 -2.92 -20.84 21.29
C ASN A 31 -3.78 -20.14 22.37
N ASN A 32 -3.28 -19.99 23.59
CA ASN A 32 -3.90 -19.17 24.63
C ASN A 32 -3.59 -17.68 24.41
N GLU A 33 -4.55 -16.80 24.75
CA GLU A 33 -4.33 -15.36 24.74
C GLU A 33 -3.50 -14.92 25.95
N ILE A 34 -2.38 -14.24 25.69
CA ILE A 34 -1.51 -13.67 26.72
C ILE A 34 -1.30 -12.18 26.46
N MET A 35 -1.31 -11.37 27.52
CA MET A 35 -0.95 -9.95 27.42
C MET A 35 0.56 -9.79 27.41
N LYS A 36 1.09 -9.00 26.47
CA LYS A 36 2.51 -8.66 26.34
C LYS A 36 2.70 -7.15 26.28
N ILE A 37 3.85 -6.67 26.75
CA ILE A 37 4.26 -5.25 26.65
C ILE A 37 4.60 -4.93 25.19
N GLY A 38 4.12 -3.81 24.68
CA GLY A 38 4.29 -3.35 23.28
C GLY A 38 5.65 -2.75 22.94
N CYS A 39 6.71 -3.04 23.69
CA CYS A 39 8.05 -2.48 23.47
C CYS A 39 9.09 -3.61 23.30
N PRO A 40 9.41 -4.05 22.07
CA PRO A 40 8.86 -3.64 20.77
C PRO A 40 7.53 -4.32 20.42
N LEU A 41 6.69 -3.66 19.62
CA LEU A 41 5.38 -4.15 19.17
C LEU A 41 5.50 -4.74 17.75
N PRO A 42 5.07 -5.98 17.48
CA PRO A 42 5.02 -6.50 16.12
C PRO A 42 3.95 -5.79 15.29
N LEU A 43 4.31 -5.34 14.08
CA LEU A 43 3.41 -4.55 13.21
C LEU A 43 2.24 -5.36 12.65
N ASP A 44 2.36 -6.69 12.57
CA ASP A 44 1.27 -7.57 12.12
C ASP A 44 -0.01 -7.43 12.95
N TYR A 45 0.09 -6.97 14.21
CA TYR A 45 -1.07 -6.68 15.05
C TYR A 45 -1.79 -5.38 14.69
N LEU A 46 -1.21 -4.54 13.83
CA LEU A 46 -1.75 -3.26 13.38
C LEU A 46 -2.25 -3.30 11.93
N ILE A 47 -2.01 -4.40 11.21
CA ILE A 47 -2.33 -4.56 9.80
C ILE A 47 -3.43 -5.62 9.66
N LEU A 48 -4.25 -5.48 8.61
CA LEU A 48 -5.26 -6.47 8.25
C LEU A 48 -5.04 -6.90 6.80
N ASP A 49 -5.19 -8.19 6.56
CA ASP A 49 -5.16 -8.74 5.21
C ASP A 49 -6.44 -8.42 4.46
N VAL A 50 -6.29 -7.87 3.25
CA VAL A 50 -7.40 -7.60 2.34
C VAL A 50 -7.27 -8.52 1.14
N PRO A 51 -8.30 -9.34 0.81
CA PRO A 51 -8.24 -10.20 -0.36
C PRO A 51 -8.19 -9.35 -1.63
N THR A 52 -7.35 -9.74 -2.58
CA THR A 52 -7.20 -9.06 -3.88
C THR A 52 -7.37 -10.06 -5.01
N GLY A 53 -7.81 -9.58 -6.17
CA GLY A 53 -8.02 -10.42 -7.35
C GLY A 53 -8.52 -9.61 -8.54
N PHE A 54 -8.56 -10.28 -9.70
CA PHE A 54 -9.11 -9.72 -10.92
C PHE A 54 -10.52 -10.25 -11.16
N PRO A 55 -11.41 -9.45 -11.77
CA PRO A 55 -12.72 -9.95 -12.17
C PRO A 55 -12.58 -11.05 -13.23
N THR A 56 -13.47 -12.03 -13.19
CA THR A 56 -13.53 -13.09 -14.22
C THR A 56 -13.88 -12.46 -15.58
N ALA A 57 -13.27 -12.95 -16.66
CA ALA A 57 -13.46 -12.47 -18.04
C ALA A 57 -14.90 -12.60 -18.60
N ASN A 58 -15.85 -13.10 -17.80
CA ASN A 58 -17.19 -13.48 -18.22
C ASN A 58 -18.20 -12.33 -18.04
N ASN A 59 -18.06 -11.24 -18.82
CA ASN A 59 -18.96 -10.08 -18.82
C ASN A 59 -19.14 -9.33 -17.48
N GLN A 60 -18.39 -9.69 -16.43
CA GLN A 60 -18.40 -9.03 -15.12
C GLN A 60 -17.30 -7.98 -14.98
N MET A 61 -16.30 -8.00 -15.86
CA MET A 61 -15.28 -6.97 -15.93
C MET A 61 -15.90 -5.69 -16.52
N LYS A 62 -16.10 -4.70 -15.66
CA LYS A 62 -16.49 -3.33 -16.06
C LYS A 62 -15.31 -2.42 -15.76
N SER A 63 -14.56 -2.04 -16.79
CA SER A 63 -13.52 -1.03 -16.68
C SER A 63 -14.13 0.36 -16.85
N THR A 64 -13.69 1.31 -16.03
CA THR A 64 -14.05 2.73 -16.18
C THR A 64 -13.26 3.37 -17.32
N PHE A 65 -12.07 2.84 -17.62
CA PHE A 65 -11.25 3.27 -18.74
C PHE A 65 -11.58 2.44 -19.99
N ASN A 66 -11.48 3.06 -21.16
CA ASN A 66 -11.82 2.39 -22.41
C ASN A 66 -10.67 1.49 -22.88
N ASP A 67 -10.59 0.29 -22.33
CA ASP A 67 -9.56 -0.70 -22.64
C ASP A 67 -9.69 -1.26 -24.07
N THR A 68 -10.82 -1.01 -24.75
CA THR A 68 -11.11 -1.48 -26.11
C THR A 68 -11.13 -0.35 -27.13
N CYS A 69 -10.56 0.81 -26.81
CA CYS A 69 -10.45 1.94 -27.72
C CYS A 69 -9.67 1.51 -28.99
N SER A 70 -10.38 1.38 -30.12
CA SER A 70 -9.77 1.00 -31.39
C SER A 70 -9.00 2.14 -32.06
N ILE A 71 -9.19 3.37 -31.58
CA ILE A 71 -8.58 4.60 -32.10
C ILE A 71 -7.20 4.79 -31.45
N ILE A 72 -7.11 4.68 -30.13
CA ILE A 72 -5.89 4.92 -29.36
C ILE A 72 -5.24 3.56 -29.06
N LYS A 73 -4.24 3.20 -29.86
CA LYS A 73 -3.56 1.88 -29.76
C LYS A 73 -2.47 1.82 -28.70
N THR A 74 -1.91 2.97 -28.33
CA THR A 74 -0.83 3.08 -27.35
C THR A 74 -1.33 3.85 -26.13
N PRO A 75 -1.12 3.34 -24.89
CA PRO A 75 -1.49 4.08 -23.70
C PRO A 75 -0.70 5.39 -23.61
N PHE A 76 -1.30 6.41 -22.99
CA PHE A 76 -0.60 7.66 -22.69
C PHE A 76 0.48 7.42 -21.63
N CYS A 77 1.53 8.25 -21.65
CA CYS A 77 2.60 8.20 -20.65
C CYS A 77 2.02 8.38 -19.23
N ILE A 78 2.51 7.62 -18.25
CA ILE A 78 2.06 7.70 -16.86
C ILE A 78 2.82 8.81 -16.12
N GLU A 79 2.15 9.52 -15.23
CA GLU A 79 2.73 10.63 -14.48
C GLU A 79 3.90 10.20 -13.59
N ASN A 80 4.76 11.15 -13.22
CA ASN A 80 5.92 10.95 -12.33
C ASN A 80 6.96 9.92 -12.83
N ARG A 81 7.02 9.66 -14.14
CA ARG A 81 7.98 8.73 -14.76
C ARG A 81 9.02 9.39 -15.66
N THR A 82 9.38 10.64 -15.34
CA THR A 82 10.40 11.42 -16.07
C THR A 82 11.78 10.76 -16.09
N ARG A 83 12.08 9.86 -15.14
CA ARG A 83 13.33 9.09 -15.09
C ARG A 83 13.35 7.88 -16.02
N THR A 84 12.20 7.51 -16.57
CA THR A 84 12.00 6.38 -17.49
C THR A 84 11.69 6.87 -18.90
N ASP A 85 11.96 8.16 -19.20
CA ASP A 85 11.67 8.82 -20.46
C ASP A 85 10.18 8.82 -20.88
N GLU A 86 9.27 8.57 -19.93
CA GLU A 86 7.82 8.72 -20.10
C GLU A 86 7.42 10.16 -19.71
N LEU A 87 7.58 11.09 -20.63
CA LEU A 87 7.25 12.51 -20.43
C LEU A 87 5.81 12.81 -20.84
N GLN A 88 5.11 13.61 -20.04
CA GLN A 88 3.79 14.16 -20.36
C GLN A 88 3.96 15.63 -20.76
N ASP A 89 4.22 15.87 -22.04
CA ASP A 89 4.36 17.20 -22.64
C ASP A 89 3.32 17.43 -23.76
N MET A 90 3.35 18.61 -24.37
CA MET A 90 2.39 18.93 -25.43
C MET A 90 2.64 18.13 -26.71
N ASP A 91 3.89 17.73 -26.98
CA ASP A 91 4.26 16.99 -28.18
C ASP A 91 3.77 15.52 -28.09
N THR A 92 3.96 14.90 -26.93
CA THR A 92 3.44 13.56 -26.60
C THR A 92 1.93 13.53 -26.55
N LEU A 93 1.29 14.59 -26.04
CA LEU A 93 -0.17 14.73 -26.09
C LEU A 93 -0.68 14.85 -27.53
N ALA A 94 -0.02 15.67 -28.36
CA ALA A 94 -0.37 15.82 -29.77
C ALA A 94 -0.21 14.51 -30.53
N LEU A 95 0.84 13.73 -30.25
CA LEU A 95 1.04 12.39 -30.82
C LEU A 95 -0.04 11.40 -30.38
N TYR A 96 -0.46 11.45 -29.11
CA TYR A 96 -1.46 10.54 -28.54
C TYR A 96 -2.89 10.78 -29.08
N LEU A 97 -3.22 12.03 -29.43
CA LEU A 97 -4.56 12.41 -29.92
C LEU A 97 -4.74 12.30 -31.45
N GLN A 98 -3.68 11.94 -32.20
CA GLN A 98 -3.74 11.68 -33.65
C GLN A 98 -4.39 10.32 -33.96
#